data_AF-A0AAW2LA61-F1
#
_entry.id   AF-A0AAW2LA61-F1
#
_cell.length_a   1.000
_cell.length_b   1.000
_cell.length_c   1.000
_cell.angle_alpha   90.00
_cell.angle_beta   90.00
_cell.angle_gamma   90.00
#
_symmetry.space_group_name_H-M   'P 1'
#
loop_
_entity.id
_entity.type
_entity.pdbx_description
1 polymer ?
#
loop_
_entity_poly.entity_id
_entity_poly.type
_entity_poly.pdbx_seq_one_letter_code
_entity_poly.pdbx_strand_id
1 'polypeptide(L)'
;MRELGLMRDLLSYNHVLGLYASDGRYKDAVATFDEMLKSLIKPDDSTFKSLGIILLKCGVPKNAIEKLELIRKEDTERGLQAWTSTLSSVIDMDDDVTDDDV
;
A
#
# COMPACT_ATOMS: atom_id res chain seq x y z
N MET A 1 9.11 15.01 5.17
CA MET A 1 9.04 14.80 3.70
C MET A 1 7.61 14.93 3.17
N ARG A 2 6.59 14.31 3.80
CA ARG A 2 5.17 14.39 3.38
C ARG A 2 4.54 15.78 3.56
N GLU A 3 4.68 16.38 4.74
CA GLU A 3 4.10 17.71 5.05
C GLU A 3 4.70 18.87 4.24
N LEU A 4 5.83 18.65 3.58
CA LEU A 4 6.51 19.67 2.77
C LEU A 4 6.10 19.62 1.28
N GLY A 5 5.19 18.71 0.89
CA GLY A 5 4.78 18.54 -0.51
C GLY A 5 5.94 18.14 -1.44
N LEU A 6 6.98 17.49 -0.89
CA LEU A 6 8.20 17.19 -1.64
C LEU A 6 8.11 15.90 -2.45
N MET A 7 7.18 15.00 -2.13
CA MET A 7 6.91 13.82 -2.95
C MET A 7 6.05 14.21 -4.15
N ARG A 8 6.72 14.49 -5.26
CA ARG A 8 6.09 14.97 -6.50
C ARG A 8 6.17 13.98 -7.65
N ASP A 9 6.94 12.90 -7.49
CA ASP A 9 7.19 11.94 -8.55
C ASP A 9 7.02 10.47 -8.10
N LEU A 10 6.73 9.62 -9.08
CA LEU A 10 6.55 8.17 -8.93
C LEU A 10 7.71 7.50 -8.17
N LEU A 11 8.94 7.92 -8.46
CA LEU A 11 10.13 7.36 -7.85
C LEU A 11 10.20 7.63 -6.34
N SER A 12 9.86 8.84 -5.90
CA SER A 12 9.81 9.19 -4.47
C SER A 12 8.76 8.35 -3.74
N TYR A 13 7.56 8.23 -4.31
CA TYR A 13 6.49 7.40 -3.75
C TYR A 13 6.93 5.93 -3.63
N ASN A 14 7.51 5.37 -4.69
CA ASN A 14 7.98 3.98 -4.69
C ASN A 14 9.09 3.74 -3.67
N HIS A 15 10.03 4.68 -3.53
CA HIS A 15 11.10 4.56 -2.54
C HIS A 15 10.56 4.55 -1.11
N VAL A 16 9.65 5.47 -0.81
CA VAL A 16 9.03 5.60 0.50
C VAL A 16 8.14 4.39 0.82
N LEU A 17 7.35 3.91 -0.14
CA LEU A 17 6.57 2.67 -0.03
C LEU A 17 7.46 1.46 0.28
N GLY A 18 8.55 1.28 -0.48
CA GLY A 18 9.49 0.18 -0.27
C GLY A 18 10.17 0.24 1.10
N LEU A 19 10.51 1.45 1.57
CA LEU A 19 11.06 1.66 2.90
C LEU A 19 10.08 1.22 3.99
N TYR A 20 8.82 1.69 3.94
CA TYR A 20 7.82 1.31 4.93
C TYR A 20 7.44 -0.17 4.90
N ALA A 21 7.37 -0.78 3.72
CA ALA A 21 7.14 -2.23 3.58
C ALA A 21 8.27 -3.06 4.23
N SER A 22 9.51 -2.57 4.14
CA SER A 22 10.68 -3.21 4.74
C SER A 22 10.69 -3.03 6.26
N ASP A 23 10.39 -1.82 6.73
CA ASP A 23 10.39 -1.39 8.14
C ASP A 23 9.18 -1.90 8.94
N GLY A 24 8.19 -2.50 8.28
CA GLY A 24 6.99 -3.02 8.97
C GLY A 24 5.90 -1.97 9.22
N ARG A 25 6.08 -0.75 8.71
CA ARG A 25 5.16 0.37 8.89
C ARG A 25 4.03 0.35 7.86
N TYR A 26 3.17 -0.66 7.94
CA TYR A 26 2.16 -0.93 6.90
C TYR A 26 1.09 0.15 6.78
N LYS A 27 0.62 0.70 7.91
CA LYS A 27 -0.31 1.84 7.96
C LYS A 27 0.25 3.04 7.18
N ASP A 28 1.51 3.39 7.44
CA ASP A 28 2.20 4.49 6.76
C ASP A 28 2.37 4.24 5.25
N ALA A 29 2.65 3.00 4.85
CA ALA A 29 2.78 2.62 3.46
C ALA A 29 1.45 2.76 2.70
N VAL A 30 0.35 2.29 3.28
CA VAL A 30 -0.97 2.41 2.64
C VAL A 30 -1.44 3.85 2.61
N ALA A 31 -1.14 4.64 3.63
CA ALA A 31 -1.34 6.09 3.57
C ALA A 31 -0.51 6.74 2.44
N THR A 32 0.73 6.31 2.20
CA THR A 32 1.54 6.78 1.05
C THR A 32 0.90 6.42 -0.28
N PHE A 33 0.35 5.21 -0.39
CA PHE A 33 -0.34 4.76 -1.60
C PHE A 33 -1.62 5.57 -1.88
N ASP A 34 -2.44 5.82 -0.86
CA ASP A 34 -3.63 6.65 -1.00
C ASP A 34 -3.28 8.10 -1.40
N GLU A 35 -2.22 8.66 -0.82
CA GLU A 35 -1.69 9.99 -1.19
C GLU A 35 -1.23 10.02 -2.66
N MET A 36 -0.59 8.96 -3.14
CA MET A 36 -0.17 8.81 -4.53
C MET A 36 -1.36 8.86 -5.51
N LEU A 37 -2.45 8.17 -5.17
CA LEU A 37 -3.70 8.17 -5.95
C LEU A 37 -4.38 9.53 -5.95
N LYS A 38 -4.48 10.18 -4.78
CA LYS A 38 -5.03 11.54 -4.62
C LYS A 38 -4.21 12.59 -5.40
N SER A 39 -2.90 12.38 -5.50
CA SER A 39 -1.99 13.21 -6.28
C SER A 39 -2.04 12.92 -7.79
N LEU A 40 -2.95 12.04 -8.25
CA LEU A 40 -3.09 11.60 -9.64
C LEU A 40 -1.81 10.96 -10.21
N ILE A 41 -0.94 10.44 -9.36
CA ILE A 41 0.26 9.73 -9.76
C ILE A 41 -0.11 8.26 -9.91
N LYS A 42 0.05 7.73 -11.13
CA LYS A 42 -0.33 6.35 -11.44
C LYS A 42 0.65 5.36 -10.79
N PRO A 43 0.17 4.42 -9.96
CA PRO A 43 0.98 3.32 -9.44
C PRO A 43 1.57 2.45 -10.55
N ASP A 44 2.78 1.96 -10.32
CA ASP A 44 3.48 1.05 -11.24
C ASP A 44 3.72 -0.32 -10.61
N ASP A 45 4.38 -1.21 -11.35
CA ASP A 45 4.69 -2.56 -10.87
C ASP A 45 5.56 -2.55 -9.61
N SER A 46 6.39 -1.53 -9.39
CA SER A 46 7.20 -1.40 -8.17
C SER A 46 6.33 -1.01 -6.97
N THR A 47 5.32 -0.17 -7.19
CA THR A 47 4.29 0.14 -6.19
C THR A 47 3.60 -1.15 -5.73
N PHE A 48 3.03 -1.92 -6.66
CA PHE A 48 2.28 -3.14 -6.33
C PHE A 48 3.16 -4.25 -5.77
N LYS A 49 4.43 -4.35 -6.18
CA LYS A 49 5.39 -5.25 -5.54
C LYS A 49 5.59 -4.92 -4.05
N SER A 50 5.70 -3.64 -3.71
CA SER A 50 5.87 -3.20 -2.33
C SER A 50 4.61 -3.49 -1.50
N LEU A 51 3.43 -3.22 -2.06
CA LEU A 51 2.14 -3.54 -1.44
C LEU A 51 1.94 -5.06 -1.27
N GLY A 52 2.37 -5.86 -2.24
CA GLY A 52 2.31 -7.32 -2.16
C GLY A 52 3.17 -7.88 -1.02
N ILE A 53 4.34 -7.29 -0.75
CA ILE A 53 5.15 -7.64 0.42
C ILE A 53 4.39 -7.36 1.72
N ILE A 54 3.71 -6.22 1.79
CA ILE A 54 2.89 -5.83 2.95
C ILE A 54 1.78 -6.86 3.18
N LEU A 55 0.98 -7.13 2.14
CA LEU A 55 -0.10 -8.12 2.21
C LEU A 55 0.41 -9.50 2.67
N LEU A 56 1.55 -9.94 2.12
CA LEU A 56 2.15 -11.22 2.50
C LEU A 56 2.56 -11.24 3.97
N LYS A 57 3.19 -10.16 4.46
CA LYS A 57 3.60 -10.03 5.87
C LYS A 57 2.41 -9.95 6.83
N CYS A 58 1.28 -9.41 6.37
CA CYS A 58 0.03 -9.39 7.13
C CYS A 58 -0.80 -10.67 7.02
N GLY A 59 -0.26 -11.74 6.43
CA GLY A 59 -0.90 -13.05 6.39
C GLY A 59 -1.82 -13.30 5.19
N VAL A 60 -1.88 -12.38 4.22
CA VAL A 60 -2.58 -12.64 2.95
C VAL A 60 -1.78 -13.68 2.17
N PRO A 61 -2.39 -14.80 1.76
CA PRO A 61 -1.66 -15.87 1.11
C PRO A 61 -1.20 -15.43 -0.29
N LYS A 62 -0.03 -15.92 -0.70
CA LYS A 62 0.60 -15.54 -1.97
C LYS A 62 -0.31 -15.75 -3.19
N ASN A 63 -1.12 -16.81 -3.19
CA ASN A 63 -2.08 -17.09 -4.27
C ASN A 63 -3.19 -16.02 -4.39
N ALA A 64 -3.59 -15.37 -3.28
CA ALA A 64 -4.53 -14.26 -3.31
C ALA A 64 -3.86 -13.00 -3.89
N ILE A 65 -2.60 -12.75 -3.55
CA ILE A 65 -1.81 -11.65 -4.12
C ILE A 65 -1.61 -11.85 -5.63
N GLU A 66 -1.30 -13.07 -6.07
CA GLU A 66 -1.20 -13.40 -7.49
C GLU A 66 -2.52 -13.17 -8.24
N LYS A 67 -3.68 -13.49 -7.63
CA LYS A 67 -4.99 -13.16 -8.19
C LYS A 67 -5.22 -11.65 -8.29
N LEU A 68 -4.82 -10.88 -7.28
CA LEU A 68 -4.91 -9.42 -7.32
C LEU A 68 -4.04 -8.83 -8.45
N GLU A 69 -2.86 -9.37 -8.68
CA GLU A 69 -2.01 -9.01 -9.82
C GLU A 69 -2.65 -9.35 -11.17
N LEU A 70 -3.33 -10.49 -11.28
CA LEU A 70 -4.04 -10.87 -12.50
C LEU A 70 -5.19 -9.90 -12.81
N ILE A 71 -6.03 -9.61 -11.82
CA ILE A 71 -7.15 -8.67 -11.98
C ILE A 71 -6.63 -7.30 -12.42
N ARG A 72 -5.52 -6.83 -11.82
CA ARG A 72 -4.86 -5.57 -12.20
C ARG A 72 -4.39 -5.54 -13.65
N LYS A 73 -3.89 -6.65 -14.18
CA LYS A 73 -3.44 -6.75 -15.58
C LYS A 73 -4.59 -6.81 -16.57
N GLU A 74 -5.71 -7.42 -16.18
CA GLU A 74 -6.93 -7.50 -17.00
C GLU A 74 -7.67 -6.15 -17.03
N ASP A 75 -7.82 -5.51 -15.87
CA ASP A 75 -8.54 -4.26 -15.70
C ASP A 75 -7.86 -3.42 -14.61
N THR A 76 -7.29 -2.29 -15.03
CA THR A 76 -6.54 -1.42 -14.12
C THR A 76 -7.42 -0.82 -13.02
N GLU A 77 -8.68 -0.48 -13.31
CA GLU A 77 -9.59 0.15 -12.35
C GLU A 77 -10.09 -0.87 -11.33
N ARG A 78 -10.58 -2.02 -11.81
CA ARG A 78 -11.00 -3.12 -10.94
C ARG A 78 -9.85 -3.67 -10.10
N GLY A 79 -8.66 -3.79 -10.70
CA GLY A 79 -7.46 -4.18 -9.99
C GLY A 79 -7.14 -3.20 -8.87
N LEU A 80 -7.10 -1.91 -9.18
CA LEU A 80 -6.81 -0.88 -8.17
C LEU A 80 -7.80 -0.92 -7.01
N GLN A 81 -9.09 -1.09 -7.30
CA GLN A 81 -10.13 -1.23 -6.28
C GLN A 81 -9.93 -2.49 -5.42
N ALA A 82 -9.61 -3.63 -6.03
CA ALA A 82 -9.36 -4.89 -5.33
C ALA A 82 -8.14 -4.80 -4.41
N TRP A 83 -7.06 -4.17 -4.88
CA TRP A 83 -5.86 -3.90 -4.07
C TRP A 83 -6.17 -2.99 -2.89
N THR A 84 -6.85 -1.87 -3.12
CA THR A 84 -7.23 -0.91 -2.06
C THR A 84 -8.11 -1.58 -1.01
N SER A 85 -9.12 -2.32 -1.43
CA SER A 85 -10.03 -3.06 -0.52
C SER A 85 -9.28 -4.09 0.34
N THR A 86 -8.36 -4.85 -0.27
CA THR A 86 -7.57 -5.84 0.46
C THR A 86 -6.63 -5.16 1.47
N LEU A 87 -6.00 -4.05 1.09
CA LEU A 87 -5.10 -3.31 1.97
C LEU A 87 -5.85 -2.70 3.17
N SER A 88 -7.02 -2.09 2.95
CA SER A 88 -7.86 -1.58 4.04
C SER A 88 -8.33 -2.70 4.98
N SER A 89 -8.85 -3.81 4.43
CA SER A 89 -9.30 -4.97 5.21
C SER A 89 -8.22 -5.54 6.13
N VAL A 90 -6.95 -5.42 5.77
CA VAL A 90 -5.84 -6.00 6.50
C VAL A 90 -5.29 -5.04 7.56
N ILE A 91 -5.41 -3.74 7.31
CA ILE A 91 -4.88 -2.67 8.18
C ILE A 91 -5.87 -2.26 9.27
N ASP A 92 -7.17 -2.39 9.02
CA ASP A 92 -8.23 -2.15 10.01
C ASP A 92 -8.20 -3.19 11.17
N MET A 93 -7.34 -4.21 11.09
CA MET A 93 -7.15 -5.21 12.17
C MET A 93 -6.18 -4.77 13.29
N ASP A 94 -5.50 -3.63 13.15
CA ASP A 94 -4.53 -3.10 14.12
C ASP A 94 -5.08 -1.92 14.96
N ASP A 95 -6.39 -1.86 15.18
CA ASP A 95 -7.03 -0.89 16.09
C ASP A 95 -7.24 -1.43 17.52
N ASP A 96 -6.51 -2.50 17.89
CA ASP A 96 -6.46 -2.94 19.29
C ASP A 96 -5.31 -2.22 20.02
N VAL A 97 -5.70 -1.15 20.73
CA VAL A 97 -5.12 -0.58 21.96
C VAL A 97 -3.62 -0.25 21.97
N THR A 98 -3.34 1.05 21.89
CA THR A 98 -2.48 1.74 22.87
C THR A 98 -3.23 2.99 23.32
N ASP A 99 -4.23 2.85 24.19
CA ASP A 99 -4.03 3.32 25.57
C ASP A 99 -2.62 3.02 26.08
N ASP A 100 -1.80 4.06 26.09
CA ASP A 100 -0.96 4.33 27.25
C ASP A 100 -1.15 5.81 27.58
N ASP A 101 -2.09 6.04 28.51
CA ASP A 101 -2.04 7.14 29.46
C ASP A 101 -0.63 7.20 30.10
N VAL A 102 0.07 8.33 29.98
CA VAL A 102 0.51 9.25 31.08
C VAL A 102 0.99 10.57 30.47
#